data_AF-A0A6J4PI22-F1
#
_entry.id   AF-A0A6J4PI22-F1
#
_cell.length_a   1.000
_cell.length_b   1.000
_cell.length_c   1.000
_cell.angle_alpha   90.00
_cell.angle_beta   90.00
_cell.angle_gamma   90.00
#
_symmetry.space_group_name_H-M   'P 1'
#
loop_
_entity.id
_entity.type
_entity.pdbx_description
1 polymer ?
#
loop_
_entity_poly.entity_id
_entity_poly.type
_entity_poly.pdbx_seq_one_letter_code
_entity_poly.pdbx_strand_id
1 'polypeptide(L)'
;MVHCRMSALGRVVGGAETVVRALLDALGPEGTLVAYTGWQDEPPDDLDALDDETRRIYRQEHPAYDPRVALSRRDHGRVPEALRTWPGTRHSWHPEAGVAAVGSLAGVLTAEHPYDDAYGAGTPYAQLVELGGRVALLGAPLDTVTLVHHAEAVAEVPGKRRVSYGMPVISGGERLWRTFSDIDTSEGALPYEQVLGEEDYIEHIARSALATGAGRSGPVGEAPAHLFDARGLVEHAVGWIERNFTSETPTDRK
;
A
#
# COMPACT_ATOMS: atom_id res chain seq x y z
N MET A 1 3.23 -2.09 -9.75
CA MET A 1 3.55 -1.39 -8.49
C MET A 1 5.01 -1.62 -8.14
N VAL A 2 5.71 -0.62 -7.59
CA VAL A 2 7.12 -0.72 -7.21
C VAL A 2 7.34 -0.36 -5.74
N HIS A 3 8.17 -1.16 -5.06
CA HIS A 3 8.80 -0.87 -3.78
C HIS A 3 10.31 -0.85 -4.00
N CYS A 4 11.02 0.15 -3.48
CA CYS A 4 12.44 0.32 -3.80
C CYS A 4 13.25 0.82 -2.61
N ARG A 5 14.27 0.03 -2.23
CA ARG A 5 15.35 0.47 -1.35
C ARG A 5 16.53 0.92 -2.20
N MET A 6 16.54 2.20 -2.56
CA MET A 6 17.57 2.82 -3.42
C MET A 6 19.01 2.50 -3.00
N SER A 7 19.30 2.48 -1.70
CA SER A 7 20.64 2.21 -1.18
C SER A 7 21.12 0.77 -1.43
N ALA A 8 20.20 -0.19 -1.61
CA ALA A 8 20.55 -1.56 -1.92
C ALA A 8 20.97 -1.73 -3.39
N LEU A 9 20.49 -0.87 -4.30
CA LEU A 9 20.81 -0.95 -5.72
C LEU A 9 22.28 -0.62 -6.04
N GLY A 10 23.05 -0.16 -5.06
CA GLY A 10 24.39 0.36 -5.23
C GLY A 10 24.38 1.82 -5.69
N ARG A 11 25.36 2.20 -6.52
CA ARG A 11 25.48 3.57 -7.01
C ARG A 11 24.58 3.82 -8.21
N VAL A 12 23.44 4.47 -7.98
CA VAL A 12 22.54 4.94 -9.05
C VAL A 12 22.87 6.38 -9.44
N VAL A 13 23.59 6.57 -10.55
CA VAL A 13 23.82 7.91 -11.13
C VAL A 13 22.47 8.50 -11.55
N GLY A 14 22.15 9.72 -11.09
CA GLY A 14 20.83 10.36 -11.29
C GLY A 14 19.77 9.99 -10.24
N GLY A 15 20.08 9.07 -9.31
CA GLY A 15 19.21 8.76 -8.17
C GLY A 15 17.84 8.19 -8.57
N ALA A 16 16.78 8.63 -7.89
CA ALA A 16 15.42 8.10 -8.09
C ALA A 16 14.88 8.36 -9.50
N GLU A 17 15.26 9.47 -10.14
CA GLU A 17 14.88 9.75 -11.53
C GLU A 17 15.33 8.62 -12.46
N THR A 18 16.57 8.16 -12.34
CA THR A 18 17.11 7.06 -13.15
C THR A 18 16.32 5.76 -12.94
N VAL A 19 15.90 5.47 -11.72
CA VAL A 19 15.07 4.29 -11.44
C VAL A 19 13.70 4.41 -12.09
N VAL A 20 13.03 5.56 -11.98
CA VAL A 20 11.74 5.80 -12.62
C VAL A 20 11.85 5.69 -14.14
N ARG A 21 12.86 6.32 -14.76
CA ARG A 21 13.12 6.21 -16.21
C ARG A 21 13.35 4.77 -16.63
N ALA A 22 14.24 4.04 -15.95
CA ALA A 22 14.54 2.65 -16.29
C ALA A 22 13.30 1.74 -16.18
N LEU A 23 12.42 1.98 -15.19
CA LEU A 23 11.16 1.25 -15.07
C LEU A 23 10.19 1.59 -16.19
N LEU A 24 10.03 2.87 -16.54
CA LEU A 24 9.19 3.29 -17.66
C LEU A 24 9.71 2.73 -19.00
N ASP A 25 11.02 2.74 -19.22
CA ASP A 25 11.65 2.15 -20.41
C ASP A 25 11.40 0.63 -20.49
N ALA A 26 11.52 -0.08 -19.37
CA ALA A 26 11.27 -1.52 -19.30
C ALA A 26 9.78 -1.89 -19.50
N LEU A 27 8.89 -1.01 -19.05
CA LEU A 27 7.44 -1.14 -19.21
C LEU A 27 6.98 -0.80 -20.64
N GLY A 28 7.74 0.04 -21.36
CA GLY A 28 7.41 0.52 -22.68
C GLY A 28 6.25 1.54 -22.69
N PRO A 29 5.89 2.06 -23.87
CA PRO A 29 4.91 3.15 -24.00
C PRO A 29 3.49 2.79 -23.53
N GLU A 30 3.12 1.50 -23.63
CA GLU A 30 1.81 1.00 -23.20
C GLU A 30 1.79 0.58 -21.72
N GLY A 31 2.93 0.64 -21.03
CA GLY A 31 3.03 0.24 -19.65
C GLY A 31 2.61 1.33 -18.66
N THR A 32 2.39 0.93 -17.41
CA THR A 32 2.04 1.85 -16.32
C THR A 32 2.82 1.51 -15.06
N LEU A 33 3.47 2.52 -14.49
CA LEU A 33 4.18 2.44 -13.22
C LEU A 33 3.30 2.99 -12.11
N VAL A 34 3.25 2.29 -10.97
CA VAL A 34 2.45 2.66 -9.80
C VAL A 34 3.33 2.56 -8.55
N ALA A 35 3.18 3.49 -7.61
CA ALA A 35 3.82 3.41 -6.30
C ALA A 35 2.83 3.82 -5.20
N TYR A 36 2.91 3.15 -4.05
CA TYR A 36 2.25 3.55 -2.82
C TYR A 36 2.92 4.82 -2.26
N THR A 37 2.12 5.84 -1.91
CA THR A 37 2.64 7.15 -1.49
C THR A 37 2.39 7.47 -0.03
N GLY A 38 1.16 7.28 0.46
CA GLY A 38 0.70 7.86 1.72
C GLY A 38 0.88 9.38 1.82
N TRP A 39 0.83 9.91 3.04
CA TRP A 39 1.01 11.33 3.33
C TRP A 39 2.00 11.54 4.48
N GLN A 40 3.14 12.17 4.18
CA GLN A 40 4.22 12.40 5.15
C GLN A 40 3.82 13.30 6.32
N ASP A 41 2.96 14.27 6.06
CA ASP A 41 2.57 15.33 7.01
C ASP A 41 1.10 15.15 7.39
N GLU A 42 0.65 13.89 7.54
CA GLU A 42 -0.69 13.57 8.00
C GLU A 42 -0.89 13.93 9.49
N PRO A 43 -2.11 14.23 9.93
CA PRO A 43 -2.39 14.45 11.35
C PRO A 43 -2.13 13.17 12.17
N PRO A 44 -1.91 13.30 13.49
CA PRO A 44 -1.82 12.14 14.38
C PRO A 44 -3.07 11.25 14.30
N ASP A 45 -2.87 9.93 14.35
CA ASP A 45 -3.95 8.93 14.23
C ASP A 45 -5.05 9.13 15.28
N ASP A 46 -4.65 9.36 16.52
CA ASP A 46 -5.55 9.63 17.65
C ASP A 46 -5.44 11.10 18.10
N LEU A 47 -6.24 11.96 17.47
CA LEU A 47 -6.40 13.36 17.89
C LEU A 47 -7.03 13.48 19.29
N ASP A 48 -7.78 12.49 19.74
CA ASP A 48 -8.46 12.53 21.02
C ASP A 48 -7.52 12.21 22.20
N ALA A 49 -6.35 11.63 21.92
CA ALA A 49 -5.25 11.50 22.87
C ALA A 49 -4.47 12.81 23.11
N LEU A 50 -4.65 13.83 22.26
CA LEU A 50 -3.97 15.13 22.38
C LEU A 50 -4.68 16.03 23.41
N ASP A 51 -3.94 16.98 23.98
CA ASP A 51 -4.52 18.05 24.80
C ASP A 51 -5.47 18.95 23.97
N ASP A 52 -6.38 19.63 24.67
CA ASP A 52 -7.46 20.41 24.02
C ASP A 52 -6.94 21.52 23.09
N GLU A 53 -5.82 22.17 23.45
CA GLU A 53 -5.24 23.24 22.65
C GLU A 53 -4.65 22.68 21.36
N THR A 54 -3.82 21.64 21.46
CA THR A 54 -3.21 20.98 20.31
C THR A 54 -4.27 20.37 19.38
N ARG A 55 -5.27 19.69 19.94
CA ARG A 55 -6.39 19.13 19.17
C ARG A 55 -7.14 20.19 18.39
N ARG A 56 -7.43 21.33 19.03
CA ARG A 56 -8.09 22.47 18.37
C ARG A 56 -7.24 23.02 17.22
N ILE A 57 -5.92 23.16 17.42
CA ILE A 57 -5.01 23.62 16.37
C ILE A 57 -5.04 22.69 15.16
N TYR A 58 -4.90 21.36 15.36
CA TYR A 58 -5.01 20.40 14.26
C TYR A 58 -6.34 20.55 13.52
N ARG A 59 -7.46 20.52 14.25
CA ARG A 59 -8.81 20.63 13.65
C ARG A 59 -9.00 21.91 12.82
N GLN A 60 -8.40 23.02 13.25
CA GLN A 60 -8.57 24.34 12.62
C GLN A 60 -7.55 24.62 11.51
N GLU A 61 -6.30 24.18 11.64
CA GLU A 61 -5.20 24.66 10.80
C GLU A 61 -4.66 23.59 9.85
N HIS A 62 -4.83 22.29 10.15
CA HIS A 62 -4.27 21.23 9.30
C HIS A 62 -4.90 21.28 7.89
N PRO A 63 -4.09 21.35 6.82
CA PRO A 63 -4.64 21.41 5.46
C PRO A 63 -5.38 20.11 5.13
N ALA A 64 -6.33 20.20 4.20
CA ALA A 64 -6.89 19.00 3.58
C ALA A 64 -5.80 18.28 2.77
N TYR A 65 -5.90 16.96 2.68
CA TYR A 65 -5.06 16.19 1.78
C TYR A 65 -5.24 16.65 0.32
N ASP A 66 -4.12 16.94 -0.34
CA ASP A 66 -4.04 17.19 -1.78
C ASP A 66 -2.83 16.44 -2.33
N PRO A 67 -3.03 15.33 -3.08
CA PRO A 67 -1.93 14.47 -3.52
C PRO A 67 -0.95 15.16 -4.48
N ARG A 68 -1.35 16.29 -5.07
CA ARG A 68 -0.51 17.06 -6.00
C ARG A 68 0.64 17.76 -5.26
N VAL A 69 0.46 18.08 -3.98
CA VAL A 69 1.44 18.81 -3.17
C VAL A 69 1.88 18.06 -1.91
N ALA A 70 1.02 17.21 -1.35
CA ALA A 70 1.35 16.37 -0.19
C ALA A 70 2.53 15.47 -0.50
N LEU A 71 3.56 15.50 0.35
CA LEU A 71 4.75 14.67 0.18
C LEU A 71 4.39 13.19 0.45
N SER A 72 4.95 12.28 -0.35
CA SER A 72 4.87 10.85 -0.02
C SER A 72 5.64 10.58 1.26
N ARG A 73 5.21 9.58 2.04
CA ARG A 73 5.94 9.21 3.25
C ARG A 73 7.37 8.81 2.93
N ARG A 74 8.31 9.29 3.75
CA ARG A 74 9.76 9.14 3.54
C ARG A 74 10.25 7.72 3.78
N ASP A 75 9.57 6.97 4.64
CA ASP A 75 9.79 5.55 4.91
C ASP A 75 9.50 4.67 3.68
N HIS A 76 8.59 5.07 2.79
CA HIS A 76 8.37 4.42 1.49
C HIS A 76 9.51 4.65 0.48
N GLY A 77 10.47 5.52 0.83
CA GLY A 77 11.66 5.81 0.05
C GLY A 77 11.48 6.93 -0.98
N ARG A 78 12.51 7.12 -1.81
CA ARG A 78 12.60 8.27 -2.75
C ARG A 78 11.87 8.05 -4.08
N VAL A 79 11.58 6.81 -4.44
CA VAL A 79 10.94 6.47 -5.72
C VAL A 79 9.47 6.89 -5.76
N PRO A 80 8.66 6.64 -4.71
CA PRO A 80 7.28 7.16 -4.67
C PRO A 80 7.22 8.68 -4.83
N GLU A 81 8.04 9.46 -4.13
CA GLU A 81 8.06 10.92 -4.24
C GLU A 81 8.44 11.40 -5.64
N ALA A 82 9.43 10.76 -6.27
CA ALA A 82 9.82 11.06 -7.65
C ALA A 82 8.70 10.73 -8.65
N LEU A 83 7.97 9.62 -8.44
CA LEU A 83 6.85 9.23 -9.29
C LEU A 83 5.63 10.15 -9.09
N ARG A 84 5.36 10.55 -7.84
CA ARG A 84 4.27 11.46 -7.45
C ARG A 84 4.40 12.83 -8.10
N THR A 85 5.62 13.26 -8.43
CA THR A 85 5.90 14.55 -9.08
C THR A 85 6.22 14.42 -10.58
N TRP A 86 6.17 13.20 -11.13
CA TRP A 86 6.53 12.94 -12.51
C TRP A 86 5.56 13.61 -13.50
N PRO A 87 6.03 14.15 -14.63
CA PRO A 87 5.15 14.73 -15.64
C PRO A 87 4.07 13.74 -16.11
N GLY A 88 2.81 14.15 -16.04
CA GLY A 88 1.66 13.34 -16.44
C GLY A 88 1.21 12.30 -15.41
N THR A 89 1.81 12.29 -14.21
CA THR A 89 1.37 11.43 -13.11
C THR A 89 -0.07 11.72 -12.70
N ARG A 90 -0.76 10.66 -12.28
CA ARG A 90 -2.11 10.68 -11.72
C ARG A 90 -2.03 10.17 -10.30
N HIS A 91 -2.95 10.62 -9.46
CA HIS A 91 -2.98 10.27 -8.04
C HIS A 91 -4.36 9.77 -7.66
N SER A 92 -4.41 8.78 -6.81
CA SER A 92 -5.63 8.50 -6.07
C SER A 92 -5.79 9.49 -4.92
N TRP A 93 -7.02 9.73 -4.50
CA TRP A 93 -7.36 10.81 -3.55
C TRP A 93 -7.45 10.35 -2.10
N HIS A 94 -6.89 9.19 -1.78
CA HIS A 94 -6.87 8.66 -0.41
C HIS A 94 -5.62 9.17 0.35
N PRO A 95 -5.77 9.77 1.54
CA PRO A 95 -4.64 10.34 2.28
C PRO A 95 -3.64 9.29 2.77
N GLU A 96 -4.13 8.16 3.28
CA GLU A 96 -3.29 7.09 3.86
C GLU A 96 -2.92 6.05 2.79
N ALA A 97 -3.88 5.28 2.29
CA ALA A 97 -3.68 4.26 1.24
C ALA A 97 -3.28 4.80 -0.17
N GLY A 98 -3.05 6.10 -0.34
CA GLY A 98 -2.87 6.76 -1.64
C GLY A 98 -1.77 6.17 -2.54
N VAL A 99 -2.00 6.23 -3.86
CA VAL A 99 -1.03 5.78 -4.88
C VAL A 99 -0.82 6.85 -5.95
N ALA A 100 0.39 6.90 -6.50
CA ALA A 100 0.72 7.66 -7.71
C ALA A 100 0.97 6.71 -8.89
N ALA A 101 0.50 7.09 -10.08
CA ALA A 101 0.64 6.29 -11.29
C ALA A 101 1.02 7.13 -12.52
N VAL A 102 1.90 6.58 -13.36
CA VAL A 102 2.31 7.17 -14.65
C VAL A 102 2.20 6.12 -15.73
N GLY A 103 1.51 6.42 -16.83
CA GLY A 103 1.39 5.55 -17.99
C GLY A 103 -0.04 5.46 -18.55
N SER A 104 -0.23 4.54 -19.49
CA SER A 104 -1.47 4.35 -20.26
C SER A 104 -2.72 4.10 -19.40
N LEU A 105 -2.58 3.37 -18.29
CA LEU A 105 -3.64 2.98 -17.37
C LEU A 105 -3.67 3.81 -16.09
N ALA A 106 -2.82 4.85 -15.97
CA ALA A 106 -2.73 5.67 -14.76
C ALA A 106 -4.09 6.27 -14.38
N GLY A 107 -4.87 6.74 -15.37
CA GLY A 107 -6.20 7.28 -15.13
C GLY A 107 -7.19 6.26 -14.57
N VAL A 108 -7.14 5.00 -15.03
CA VAL A 108 -8.03 3.93 -14.55
C VAL A 108 -7.64 3.51 -13.13
N LEU A 109 -6.34 3.28 -12.90
CA LEU A 109 -5.82 2.82 -11.61
C LEU A 109 -6.03 3.82 -10.47
N THR A 110 -6.14 5.12 -10.77
CA THR A 110 -6.28 6.16 -9.76
C THR A 110 -7.64 6.85 -9.76
N ALA A 111 -8.60 6.40 -10.60
CA ALA A 111 -9.87 7.08 -10.78
C ALA A 111 -10.68 7.13 -9.48
N GLU A 112 -10.81 5.99 -8.83
CA GLU A 112 -11.57 5.83 -7.60
C GLU A 112 -10.67 5.25 -6.52
N HIS A 113 -10.87 5.75 -5.30
CA HIS A 113 -10.26 5.21 -4.10
C HIS A 113 -11.22 5.46 -2.94
N PRO A 114 -12.00 4.43 -2.55
CA PRO A 114 -12.89 4.52 -1.41
C PRO A 114 -12.18 5.06 -0.16
N TYR A 115 -12.88 5.89 0.62
CA TYR A 115 -12.37 6.37 1.91
C TYR A 115 -12.42 5.30 2.99
N ASP A 116 -13.41 4.41 2.92
CA ASP A 116 -13.54 3.30 3.86
C ASP A 116 -13.13 2.03 3.12
N ASP A 117 -12.56 1.06 3.83
CA ASP A 117 -11.98 -0.17 3.26
C ASP A 117 -11.00 0.14 2.10
N ALA A 118 -10.01 1.00 2.34
CA ALA A 118 -9.13 1.58 1.32
C ALA A 118 -8.15 0.57 0.68
N TYR A 119 -8.09 -0.64 1.23
CA TYR A 119 -7.38 -1.78 0.63
C TYR A 119 -8.32 -2.81 0.01
N GLY A 120 -9.64 -2.65 0.12
CA GLY A 120 -10.66 -3.60 -0.33
C GLY A 120 -11.02 -3.50 -1.82
N ALA A 121 -12.29 -3.80 -2.12
CA ALA A 121 -12.84 -3.74 -3.47
C ALA A 121 -12.94 -2.30 -3.99
N GLY A 122 -12.84 -2.12 -5.32
CA GLY A 122 -12.93 -0.79 -5.95
C GLY A 122 -11.73 0.13 -5.69
N THR A 123 -10.64 -0.40 -5.13
CA THR A 123 -9.42 0.35 -4.83
C THR A 123 -8.40 0.23 -5.98
N PRO A 124 -7.35 1.08 -6.00
CA PRO A 124 -6.23 0.91 -6.92
C PRO A 124 -5.54 -0.47 -6.81
N TYR A 125 -5.60 -1.10 -5.64
CA TYR A 125 -5.05 -2.44 -5.40
C TYR A 125 -5.88 -3.54 -6.08
N ALA A 126 -7.21 -3.46 -5.95
CA ALA A 126 -8.12 -4.34 -6.69
C ALA A 126 -7.94 -4.18 -8.20
N GLN A 127 -7.89 -2.93 -8.69
CA GLN A 127 -7.65 -2.65 -10.11
C GLN A 127 -6.31 -3.18 -10.60
N LEU A 128 -5.24 -3.07 -9.79
CA LEU A 128 -3.93 -3.65 -10.12
C LEU A 128 -4.03 -5.17 -10.35
N VAL A 129 -4.80 -5.89 -9.53
CA VAL A 129 -5.02 -7.34 -9.66
C VAL A 129 -5.87 -7.67 -10.89
N GLU A 130 -6.97 -6.95 -11.09
CA GLU A 130 -7.90 -7.16 -12.21
C GLU A 130 -7.21 -6.96 -13.57
N LEU A 131 -6.35 -5.94 -13.66
CA LEU A 131 -5.61 -5.59 -14.87
C LEU A 131 -4.37 -6.47 -15.13
N GLY A 132 -4.13 -7.52 -14.33
CA GLY A 132 -2.97 -8.41 -14.49
C GLY A 132 -1.64 -7.71 -14.17
N GLY A 133 -1.67 -6.80 -13.18
CA GLY A 133 -0.52 -6.05 -12.73
C GLY A 133 0.56 -6.92 -12.08
N ARG A 134 1.68 -6.28 -11.76
CA ARG A 134 2.82 -6.92 -11.10
C ARG A 134 3.34 -6.05 -9.95
N VAL A 135 3.90 -6.68 -8.93
CA VAL A 135 4.55 -6.00 -7.79
C VAL A 135 6.05 -6.26 -7.86
N ALA A 136 6.84 -5.19 -8.02
CA ALA A 136 8.29 -5.25 -8.13
C ALA A 136 8.93 -4.72 -6.84
N LEU A 137 9.80 -5.53 -6.23
CA LEU A 137 10.62 -5.14 -5.09
C LEU A 137 12.06 -5.01 -5.56
N LEU A 138 12.58 -3.79 -5.56
CA LEU A 138 13.94 -3.48 -6.00
C LEU A 138 14.81 -3.24 -4.78
N GLY A 139 15.40 -4.33 -4.27
CA GLY A 139 16.17 -4.33 -3.01
C GLY A 139 15.34 -4.02 -1.75
N ALA A 140 14.03 -3.82 -1.90
CA ALA A 140 13.11 -3.68 -0.79
C ALA A 140 12.86 -5.05 -0.13
N PRO A 141 12.76 -5.10 1.22
CA PRO A 141 12.48 -6.33 1.93
C PRO A 141 11.05 -6.84 1.66
N LEU A 142 10.83 -8.14 1.86
CA LEU A 142 9.57 -8.82 1.50
C LEU A 142 8.39 -8.40 2.39
N ASP A 143 8.65 -7.88 3.58
CA ASP A 143 7.68 -7.25 4.49
C ASP A 143 7.07 -5.95 3.94
N THR A 144 7.63 -5.38 2.86
CA THR A 144 7.11 -4.13 2.25
C THR A 144 6.04 -4.33 1.19
N VAL A 145 5.53 -5.55 1.00
CA VAL A 145 4.57 -5.86 -0.06
C VAL A 145 3.16 -5.40 0.33
N THR A 146 2.86 -4.13 0.06
CA THR A 146 1.55 -3.50 0.38
C THR A 146 0.35 -4.26 -0.19
N LEU A 147 0.53 -5.01 -1.29
CA LEU A 147 -0.56 -5.79 -1.89
C LEU A 147 -1.05 -6.94 -0.97
N VAL A 148 -0.30 -7.32 0.06
CA VAL A 148 -0.79 -8.26 1.09
C VAL A 148 -1.97 -7.66 1.85
N HIS A 149 -2.01 -6.36 2.12
CA HIS A 149 -3.18 -5.72 2.76
C HIS A 149 -4.45 -5.81 1.90
N HIS A 150 -4.32 -5.81 0.58
CA HIS A 150 -5.46 -6.09 -0.28
C HIS A 150 -5.99 -7.52 -0.08
N ALA A 151 -5.09 -8.50 0.04
CA ALA A 151 -5.48 -9.88 0.37
C ALA A 151 -6.13 -9.98 1.75
N GLU A 152 -5.60 -9.28 2.77
CA GLU A 152 -6.24 -9.18 4.09
C GLU A 152 -7.65 -8.61 4.00
N ALA A 153 -7.85 -7.55 3.20
CA ALA A 153 -9.14 -6.89 3.05
C ALA A 153 -10.18 -7.82 2.38
N VAL A 154 -9.80 -8.57 1.34
CA VAL A 154 -10.74 -9.40 0.58
C VAL A 154 -10.92 -10.83 1.12
N ALA A 155 -10.02 -11.34 1.98
CA ALA A 155 -10.15 -12.70 2.53
C ALA A 155 -11.45 -12.89 3.34
N GLU A 156 -12.16 -14.00 3.13
CA GLU A 156 -13.43 -14.25 3.79
C GLU A 156 -13.24 -14.96 5.15
N VAL A 157 -12.79 -14.20 6.15
CA VAL A 157 -12.57 -14.70 7.53
C VAL A 157 -13.21 -13.78 8.59
N PRO A 158 -13.74 -14.32 9.69
CA PRO A 158 -14.28 -13.53 10.78
C PRO A 158 -13.18 -12.84 11.59
N GLY A 159 -13.57 -11.86 12.42
CA GLY A 159 -12.69 -11.33 13.47
C GLY A 159 -11.54 -10.44 13.00
N LYS A 160 -11.61 -9.86 11.79
CA LYS A 160 -10.63 -8.88 11.33
C LYS A 160 -10.58 -7.68 12.29
N ARG A 161 -9.38 -7.30 12.71
CA ARG A 161 -9.10 -6.06 13.43
C ARG A 161 -9.44 -4.88 12.53
N ARG A 162 -10.08 -3.86 13.11
CA ARG A 162 -10.47 -2.65 12.41
C ARG A 162 -10.02 -1.43 13.18
N VAL A 163 -9.62 -0.40 12.44
CA VAL A 163 -9.23 0.90 12.96
C VAL A 163 -10.21 1.97 12.49
N SER A 164 -10.22 3.08 13.24
CA SER A 164 -10.99 4.28 12.91
C SER A 164 -10.12 5.50 13.17
N TYR A 165 -9.96 6.35 12.18
CA TYR A 165 -9.08 7.52 12.25
C TYR A 165 -9.67 8.71 11.49
N GLY A 166 -9.23 9.92 11.83
CA GLY A 166 -9.77 11.16 11.27
C GLY A 166 -8.78 11.87 10.36
N MET A 167 -9.17 12.18 9.12
CA MET A 167 -8.34 12.94 8.17
C MET A 167 -9.10 14.14 7.58
N PRO A 168 -8.44 15.29 7.36
CA PRO A 168 -9.01 16.42 6.65
C PRO A 168 -8.99 16.18 5.13
N VAL A 169 -10.15 16.26 4.48
CA VAL A 169 -10.32 16.08 3.03
C VAL A 169 -11.11 17.23 2.42
N ILE A 170 -11.03 17.38 1.09
CA ILE A 170 -11.90 18.29 0.34
C ILE A 170 -13.14 17.52 -0.13
N SER A 171 -14.32 18.01 0.22
CA SER A 171 -15.59 17.53 -0.35
C SER A 171 -16.47 18.73 -0.67
N GLY A 172 -17.07 18.75 -1.86
CA GLY A 172 -17.88 19.89 -2.31
C GLY A 172 -17.10 21.22 -2.41
N GLY A 173 -15.77 21.17 -2.48
CA GLY A 173 -14.91 22.37 -2.48
C GLY A 173 -14.56 22.91 -1.08
N GLU A 174 -15.04 22.26 -0.01
CA GLU A 174 -14.78 22.67 1.36
C GLU A 174 -13.89 21.65 2.09
N ARG A 175 -13.04 22.13 3.00
CA ARG A 175 -12.29 21.26 3.91
C ARG A 175 -13.21 20.76 5.00
N LEU A 176 -13.31 19.44 5.13
CA LEU A 176 -13.99 18.78 6.24
C LEU A 176 -13.11 17.70 6.86
N TRP A 177 -13.36 17.41 8.14
CA TRP A 177 -12.79 16.24 8.79
C TRP A 177 -13.72 15.05 8.57
N ARG A 178 -13.18 13.99 7.98
CA ARG A 178 -13.88 12.72 7.79
C ARG A 178 -13.27 11.68 8.73
N THR A 179 -14.12 10.82 9.29
CA THR A 179 -13.71 9.58 9.94
C THR A 179 -13.70 8.46 8.91
N PHE A 180 -12.61 7.70 8.90
CA PHE A 180 -12.32 6.57 8.01
C PHE A 180 -12.42 5.29 8.83
N SER A 181 -12.87 4.20 8.23
CA SER A 181 -12.75 2.85 8.82
C SER A 181 -12.09 1.89 7.86
N ASP A 182 -11.07 1.19 8.35
CA ASP A 182 -10.32 0.20 7.57
C ASP A 182 -9.90 -0.99 8.44
N ILE A 183 -9.35 -2.02 7.80
CA ILE A 183 -8.58 -3.05 8.49
C ILE A 183 -7.33 -2.46 9.14
N ASP A 184 -6.86 -3.07 10.22
CA ASP A 184 -5.60 -2.68 10.85
C ASP A 184 -4.41 -3.13 10.00
N THR A 185 -3.80 -2.22 9.24
CA THR A 185 -2.61 -2.51 8.42
C THR A 185 -1.30 -2.30 9.18
N SER A 186 -1.34 -1.68 10.37
CA SER A 186 -0.15 -1.42 11.18
C SER A 186 0.24 -2.64 12.01
N GLU A 187 -0.72 -3.21 12.74
CA GLU A 187 -0.52 -4.40 13.58
C GLU A 187 -0.98 -5.70 12.88
N GLY A 188 -1.49 -5.58 11.64
CA GLY A 188 -2.05 -6.67 10.84
C GLY A 188 -3.54 -6.91 11.11
N ALA A 189 -4.28 -7.27 10.06
CA ALA A 189 -5.74 -7.35 10.10
C ALA A 189 -6.24 -8.54 10.93
N LEU A 190 -5.37 -9.50 11.25
CA LEU A 190 -5.66 -10.72 11.99
C LEU A 190 -4.56 -10.97 13.02
N PRO A 191 -4.79 -11.83 14.03
CA PRO A 191 -3.77 -12.14 15.03
C PRO A 191 -2.72 -13.12 14.48
N TYR A 192 -1.92 -12.66 13.50
CA TYR A 192 -0.88 -13.46 12.85
C TYR A 192 0.15 -14.03 13.83
N GLU A 193 0.40 -13.34 14.93
CA GLU A 193 1.30 -13.78 16.00
C GLU A 193 0.88 -15.14 16.61
N GLN A 194 -0.41 -15.50 16.54
CA GLN A 194 -0.92 -16.78 17.03
C GLN A 194 -0.50 -17.97 16.14
N VAL A 195 -0.18 -17.69 14.86
CA VAL A 195 0.20 -18.69 13.86
C VAL A 195 1.71 -18.65 13.59
N LEU A 196 2.29 -17.45 13.55
CA LEU A 196 3.66 -17.19 13.11
C LEU A 196 4.63 -16.82 14.24
N GLY A 197 4.14 -16.57 15.45
CA GLY A 197 4.97 -16.09 16.56
C GLY A 197 5.53 -14.70 16.27
N GLU A 198 6.86 -14.58 16.25
CA GLU A 198 7.58 -13.32 16.00
C GLU A 198 7.91 -13.07 14.52
N GLU A 199 7.58 -14.01 13.61
CA GLU A 199 7.83 -13.83 12.18
C GLU A 199 6.87 -12.79 11.57
N ASP A 200 7.40 -11.86 10.78
CA ASP A 200 6.59 -10.88 10.03
C ASP A 200 5.67 -11.59 9.02
N TYR A 201 4.37 -11.30 9.11
CA TYR A 201 3.36 -12.01 8.32
C TYR A 201 3.42 -11.65 6.83
N ILE A 202 3.77 -10.42 6.48
CA ILE A 202 3.88 -9.99 5.08
C ILE A 202 5.07 -10.68 4.44
N GLU A 203 6.23 -10.69 5.11
CA GLU A 203 7.42 -11.40 4.66
C GLU A 203 7.17 -12.91 4.54
N HIS A 204 6.50 -13.53 5.52
CA HIS A 204 6.13 -14.95 5.47
C HIS A 204 5.27 -15.27 4.24
N ILE A 205 4.20 -14.51 4.01
CA ILE A 205 3.28 -14.68 2.89
C ILE A 205 4.01 -14.46 1.56
N ALA A 206 4.77 -13.38 1.43
CA ALA A 206 5.51 -13.08 0.21
C ALA A 206 6.60 -14.13 -0.10
N ARG A 207 7.32 -14.59 0.93
CA ARG A 207 8.32 -15.67 0.79
C ARG A 207 7.69 -16.99 0.36
N SER A 208 6.57 -17.37 0.99
CA SER A 208 5.85 -18.59 0.62
C SER A 208 5.26 -18.49 -0.80
N ALA A 209 4.78 -17.32 -1.22
CA ALA A 209 4.32 -17.07 -2.58
C ALA A 209 5.46 -17.20 -3.62
N LEU A 210 6.69 -16.77 -3.31
CA LEU A 210 7.85 -17.02 -4.16
C LEU A 210 8.13 -18.53 -4.29
N ALA A 211 8.07 -19.26 -3.18
CA ALA A 211 8.35 -20.70 -3.15
C ALA A 211 7.32 -21.52 -3.94
N THR A 212 6.07 -21.05 -4.05
CA THR A 212 5.01 -21.68 -4.84
C THR A 212 4.96 -21.21 -6.29
N GLY A 213 5.83 -20.28 -6.70
CA GLY A 213 5.95 -19.82 -8.07
C GLY A 213 5.06 -18.63 -8.46
N ALA A 214 4.43 -17.96 -7.49
CA ALA A 214 3.66 -16.72 -7.72
C ALA A 214 4.54 -15.49 -8.01
N GLY A 215 5.86 -15.67 -8.02
CA GLY A 215 6.81 -14.64 -8.38
C GLY A 215 8.15 -15.22 -8.80
N ARG A 216 9.07 -14.33 -9.17
CA ARG A 216 10.45 -14.67 -9.55
C ARG A 216 11.43 -13.70 -8.91
N SER A 217 12.66 -14.19 -8.73
CA SER A 217 13.75 -13.43 -8.13
C SER A 217 14.91 -13.29 -9.12
N GLY A 218 15.63 -12.17 -9.02
CA GLY A 218 16.83 -11.92 -9.81
C GLY A 218 17.54 -10.64 -9.35
N PRO A 219 18.75 -10.34 -9.83
CA PRO A 219 19.45 -9.13 -9.44
C PRO A 219 18.95 -7.89 -10.19
N VAL A 220 18.89 -6.74 -9.52
CA VAL A 220 18.76 -5.41 -10.11
C VAL A 220 19.79 -4.49 -9.45
N GLY A 221 20.75 -3.98 -10.24
CA GLY A 221 21.93 -3.34 -9.68
C GLY A 221 22.70 -4.33 -8.81
N GLU A 222 23.05 -3.91 -7.60
CA GLU A 222 23.74 -4.75 -6.59
C GLU A 222 22.77 -5.52 -5.66
N ALA A 223 21.45 -5.35 -5.82
CA ALA A 223 20.45 -5.92 -4.90
C ALA A 223 19.74 -7.17 -5.46
N PRO A 224 19.29 -8.10 -4.59
CA PRO A 224 18.21 -8.99 -4.95
C PRO A 224 16.93 -8.19 -5.22
N ALA A 225 16.17 -8.64 -6.20
CA ALA A 225 14.88 -8.10 -6.56
C ALA A 225 13.88 -9.23 -6.76
N HIS A 226 12.60 -8.90 -6.55
CA HIS A 226 11.48 -9.82 -6.70
C HIS A 226 10.41 -9.21 -7.59
N LEU A 227 9.76 -10.04 -8.39
CA LEU A 227 8.62 -9.65 -9.21
C LEU A 227 7.51 -10.66 -9.03
N PHE A 228 6.41 -10.21 -8.43
CA PHE A 228 5.20 -11.00 -8.22
C PHE A 228 4.17 -10.71 -9.32
N ASP A 229 3.47 -11.76 -9.76
CA ASP A 229 2.18 -11.58 -10.41
C ASP A 229 1.16 -11.13 -9.35
N ALA A 230 0.48 -10.01 -9.57
CA ALA A 230 -0.40 -9.43 -8.55
C ALA A 230 -1.54 -10.40 -8.17
N ARG A 231 -2.12 -11.06 -9.18
CA ARG A 231 -3.20 -12.02 -8.95
C ARG A 231 -2.70 -13.27 -8.23
N GLY A 232 -1.61 -13.86 -8.71
CA GLY A 232 -1.03 -15.06 -8.08
C GLY A 232 -0.61 -14.81 -6.62
N LEU A 233 -0.04 -13.62 -6.33
CA LEU A 233 0.30 -13.23 -4.96
C LEU A 233 -0.96 -13.11 -4.07
N VAL A 234 -1.99 -12.43 -4.55
CA VAL A 234 -3.22 -12.21 -3.78
C VAL A 234 -3.97 -13.51 -3.56
N GLU A 235 -4.12 -14.36 -4.58
CA GLU A 235 -4.74 -15.69 -4.46
C GLU A 235 -3.99 -16.57 -3.44
N HIS A 236 -2.66 -16.55 -3.46
CA HIS A 236 -1.84 -17.27 -2.49
C HIS A 236 -2.04 -16.74 -1.06
N ALA A 237 -2.01 -15.42 -0.90
CA ALA A 237 -2.17 -14.74 0.39
C ALA A 237 -3.57 -14.98 0.98
N VAL A 238 -4.64 -14.76 0.21
CA VAL A 238 -6.03 -15.03 0.61
C VAL A 238 -6.19 -16.48 1.03
N GLY A 239 -5.73 -17.42 0.20
CA GLY A 239 -5.84 -18.84 0.52
C GLY A 239 -5.06 -19.21 1.79
N TRP A 240 -3.90 -18.59 2.04
CA TRP A 240 -3.16 -18.79 3.29
C TRP A 240 -3.91 -18.23 4.49
N ILE A 241 -4.45 -17.01 4.39
CA ILE A 241 -5.23 -16.37 5.45
C ILE A 241 -6.46 -17.23 5.79
N GLU A 242 -7.27 -17.58 4.80
CA GLU A 242 -8.49 -18.37 5.01
C GLU A 242 -8.18 -19.72 5.63
N ARG A 243 -7.15 -20.45 5.18
CA ARG A 243 -6.79 -21.74 5.79
C ARG A 243 -6.43 -21.64 7.27
N ASN A 244 -5.91 -20.50 7.73
CA ASN A 244 -5.47 -20.33 9.11
C ASN A 244 -6.52 -19.65 10.01
N PHE A 245 -7.49 -18.92 9.44
CA PHE A 245 -8.42 -18.09 10.21
C PHE A 245 -9.92 -18.33 9.92
N THR A 246 -10.29 -19.35 9.11
CA THR A 246 -11.71 -19.67 8.81
C THR A 246 -12.46 -20.37 9.97
N SER A 247 -11.81 -20.71 11.08
CA SER A 247 -12.47 -21.48 12.16
C SER A 247 -13.28 -20.60 13.12
N GLU A 248 -14.61 -20.65 12.99
CA GLU A 248 -15.49 -20.52 14.15
C GLU A 248 -15.04 -21.53 15.22
N THR A 249 -14.72 -21.05 16.42
CA THR A 249 -14.50 -21.90 17.58
C THR A 249 -15.77 -22.75 17.79
N PRO A 250 -15.68 -24.09 17.96
CA PRO A 250 -16.83 -24.86 18.40
C PRO A 250 -17.29 -24.30 19.75
N THR A 251 -18.46 -23.66 19.77
CA THR A 251 -19.15 -23.27 20.99
C THR A 251 -19.21 -24.47 21.93
N ASP A 252 -18.77 -24.27 23.16
CA ASP A 252 -18.69 -25.26 24.24
C ASP A 252 -19.83 -26.29 24.23
N ARG A 253 -19.44 -27.57 24.25
CA ARG A 253 -20.30 -28.64 24.73
C ARG A 253 -20.59 -28.38 26.21
N LYS A 254 -21.85 -28.08 26.53
CA LYS A 254 -22.43 -28.36 27.87
C LYS A 254 -22.71 -29.84 28.03
#